data_AF-A0A8H7M341-F1
#
_entry.id   AF-A0A8H7M341-F1
#
_cell.length_a   1.000
_cell.length_b   1.000
_cell.length_c   1.000
_cell.angle_alpha   90.00
_cell.angle_beta   90.00
_cell.angle_gamma   90.00
#
_symmetry.space_group_name_H-M   'P 1'
#
loop_
_entity.id
_entity.type
_entity.pdbx_description
1 polymer ?
#
loop_
_entity_poly.entity_id
_entity_poly.type
_entity_poly.pdbx_seq_one_letter_code
_entity_poly.pdbx_strand_id
1 'polypeptide(L)'
;MRIHPVFHINLLTKFHPDPHGRNPPQPAPIITEEGEEEYEVERILDSKWKGRGKSKKLWYLVKWKGYDEGSNSWEPVDNVGNAQEAIEEFHMEHPEAVGA
;
A
#
# COMPACT_ATOMS: atom_id res chain seq x y z
N MET A 1 -22.57 -16.62 -6.01
CA MET A 1 -22.59 -16.42 -4.53
C MET A 1 -21.26 -15.77 -4.16
N ARG A 2 -21.25 -14.49 -3.76
CA ARG A 2 -20.02 -13.79 -3.34
C ARG A 2 -19.93 -13.91 -1.82
N ILE A 3 -19.10 -14.80 -1.33
CA ILE A 3 -18.82 -14.91 0.10
C ILE A 3 -17.86 -13.78 0.44
N HIS A 4 -18.35 -12.77 1.14
CA HIS A 4 -17.50 -11.73 1.71
C HIS A 4 -16.85 -12.33 2.97
N PRO A 5 -15.53 -12.20 3.18
CA PRO A 5 -14.86 -12.66 4.39
C PRO A 5 -15.24 -11.76 5.58
N VAL A 6 -16.49 -11.86 6.04
CA VAL A 6 -17.04 -11.12 7.18
C VAL A 6 -16.87 -12.01 8.40
N PHE A 7 -15.90 -11.69 9.25
CA PHE A 7 -15.77 -12.28 10.58
C PHE A 7 -16.30 -11.28 11.62
N HIS A 8 -16.85 -11.80 12.71
CA HIS A 8 -17.36 -10.96 13.80
C HIS A 8 -16.18 -10.19 14.43
N ILE A 9 -16.40 -8.93 14.82
CA ILE A 9 -15.36 -8.05 15.42
C ILE A 9 -14.63 -8.71 16.61
N ASN A 10 -15.30 -9.62 17.32
CA ASN A 10 -14.71 -10.41 18.42
C ASN A 10 -13.55 -11.32 18.00
N LEU A 11 -13.40 -11.60 16.71
CA LEU A 11 -12.27 -12.37 16.17
C LEU A 11 -11.06 -11.47 15.86
N LEU A 12 -11.22 -10.14 15.91
CA LEU A 12 -10.08 -9.23 15.93
C LEU A 12 -9.42 -9.28 17.31
N THR A 13 -8.20 -9.78 17.36
CA THR A 13 -7.31 -9.59 18.50
C THR A 13 -6.47 -8.33 18.29
N LYS A 14 -6.17 -7.60 19.38
CA LYS A 14 -5.19 -6.51 19.31
C LYS A 14 -3.88 -7.03 18.73
N PHE A 15 -3.25 -6.24 17.87
CA PHE A 15 -1.91 -6.54 17.40
C PHE A 15 -0.96 -6.60 18.60
N HIS A 16 -0.25 -7.71 18.75
CA HIS A 16 0.79 -7.87 19.73
C HIS A 16 2.12 -7.96 18.98
N PRO A 17 3.02 -6.98 19.11
CA PRO A 17 4.36 -7.12 18.57
C PRO A 17 5.02 -8.36 19.19
N ASP A 18 5.87 -9.04 18.42
CA ASP A 18 6.58 -10.23 18.90
C ASP A 18 7.32 -9.91 20.21
N PRO A 19 7.00 -10.57 21.33
CA PRO A 19 7.62 -10.29 22.63
C PRO A 19 9.13 -10.55 22.62
N HIS A 20 9.64 -11.29 21.64
CA HIS A 20 11.07 -11.55 21.47
C HIS A 20 11.77 -10.53 20.55
N GLY A 21 11.04 -9.55 20.01
CA GLY A 21 11.61 -8.50 19.14
C GLY A 21 12.31 -9.06 17.91
N ARG A 22 11.86 -10.22 17.39
CA ARG A 22 12.46 -10.84 16.20
C ARG A 22 12.06 -10.11 14.93
N ASN A 23 10.95 -9.39 14.94
CA ASN A 23 10.61 -8.51 13.84
C ASN A 23 11.57 -7.31 13.86
N PRO A 24 12.22 -6.99 12.73
CA PRO A 24 13.00 -5.78 12.62
C PRO A 24 12.12 -4.57 12.94
N PRO A 25 12.67 -3.54 13.58
CA PRO A 25 11.92 -2.30 13.79
C PRO A 25 11.49 -1.74 12.43
N GLN A 26 10.21 -1.40 12.33
CA GLN A 26 9.68 -0.74 11.14
C GLN A 26 10.28 0.68 11.04
N PRO A 27 10.63 1.16 9.84
CA PRO A 27 11.13 2.52 9.65
C PRO A 27 10.14 3.58 10.15
N ALA A 28 10.64 4.65 10.76
CA ALA A 28 9.79 5.79 11.09
C ALA A 28 9.32 6.52 9.82
N PRO A 29 8.14 7.18 9.83
CA PRO A 29 7.71 8.03 8.72
C PRO A 29 8.67 9.20 8.52
N ILE A 30 8.79 9.63 7.27
CA ILE A 30 9.40 10.91 6.90
C ILE A 30 8.33 11.98 7.12
N ILE A 31 8.66 13.04 7.85
CA ILE A 31 7.73 14.15 8.07
C ILE A 31 8.05 15.26 7.06
N THR A 32 7.08 15.65 6.25
CA THR A 32 7.22 16.73 5.27
C THR A 32 7.26 18.10 5.95
N GLU A 33 7.58 19.17 5.20
CA GLU A 33 7.56 20.54 5.72
C GLU A 33 6.15 20.96 6.17
N GLU A 34 5.12 20.39 5.55
CA GLU A 34 3.71 20.57 5.89
C GLU A 34 3.24 19.72 7.08
N GLY A 35 4.11 18.84 7.61
CA GLY A 35 3.80 17.94 8.71
C GLY A 35 3.03 16.67 8.31
N GLU A 36 3.05 16.31 7.02
CA GLU A 36 2.46 15.07 6.52
C GLU A 36 3.43 13.90 6.67
N GLU A 37 2.90 12.69 6.84
CA GLU A 37 3.72 11.47 6.92
C GLU A 37 3.91 10.87 5.54
N GLU A 38 5.17 10.69 5.14
CA GLU A 38 5.58 9.97 3.94
C GLU A 38 6.36 8.69 4.31
N TYR A 39 6.21 7.68 3.44
CA TYR A 39 6.83 6.37 3.61
C TYR A 39 7.54 5.99 2.30
N GLU A 40 8.74 5.42 2.42
CA GLU A 40 9.51 5.03 1.24
C GLU A 40 8.87 3.81 0.54
N VAL A 41 8.57 3.96 -0.74
CA VAL A 41 8.06 2.88 -1.59
C VAL A 41 9.22 1.97 -1.99
N GLU A 42 9.08 0.67 -1.77
CA GLU A 42 10.03 -0.34 -2.25
C GLU A 42 9.72 -0.74 -3.69
N ARG A 43 8.44 -1.04 -3.98
CA ARG A 43 7.94 -1.37 -5.32
C ARG A 43 6.43 -1.30 -5.40
N ILE A 44 5.91 -1.19 -6.63
CA ILE A 44 4.49 -1.38 -6.92
C ILE A 44 4.23 -2.85 -7.26
N LEU A 45 3.19 -3.44 -6.67
CA LEU A 45 2.86 -4.87 -6.81
C LEU A 45 1.71 -5.12 -7.78
N ASP A 46 0.77 -4.18 -7.88
CA ASP A 46 -0.46 -4.33 -8.66
C ASP A 46 -1.12 -2.95 -8.88
N SER A 47 -2.00 -2.84 -9.86
CA SER A 47 -2.78 -1.63 -10.13
C SER A 47 -4.24 -1.94 -10.47
N LYS A 48 -5.16 -1.07 -10.06
CA LYS A 48 -6.58 -1.21 -10.39
C LYS A 48 -7.34 0.10 -10.41
N TRP A 49 -8.38 0.14 -11.23
CA TRP A 49 -9.41 1.17 -11.11
C TRP A 49 -10.37 0.84 -9.97
N LYS A 50 -10.59 1.78 -9.06
CA LYS A 50 -11.55 1.67 -7.95
C LYS A 50 -12.46 2.90 -7.93
N GLY A 51 -13.71 2.72 -7.53
CA GLY A 51 -14.74 3.77 -7.55
C GLY A 51 -15.71 3.63 -8.73
N ARG A 52 -16.60 4.61 -8.91
CA ARG A 52 -17.63 4.60 -9.96
C ARG A 52 -17.86 6.01 -10.52
N GLY A 53 -18.15 6.09 -11.81
CA GLY A 53 -18.39 7.38 -12.47
C GLY A 53 -17.23 8.35 -12.26
N LYS A 54 -17.54 9.57 -11.80
CA LYS A 54 -16.55 10.63 -11.55
C LYS A 54 -15.57 10.34 -10.40
N SER A 55 -15.86 9.37 -9.53
CA SER A 55 -14.95 8.98 -8.43
C SER A 55 -14.05 7.79 -8.79
N LYS A 56 -14.11 7.28 -10.02
CA LYS A 56 -13.22 6.23 -10.49
C LYS A 56 -11.79 6.79 -10.55
N LYS A 57 -10.90 6.24 -9.73
CA LYS A 57 -9.48 6.61 -9.65
C LYS A 57 -8.60 5.38 -9.79
N LEU A 58 -7.36 5.59 -10.21
CA LEU A 58 -6.33 4.56 -10.24
C LEU A 58 -5.78 4.38 -8.82
N TRP A 59 -5.55 3.13 -8.44
CA TRP A 59 -4.97 2.73 -7.17
C TRP A 59 -3.84 1.75 -7.43
N TYR A 60 -2.80 1.82 -6.60
CA TYR A 60 -1.64 0.95 -6.65
C TYR A 60 -1.50 0.17 -5.34
N LEU A 61 -1.11 -1.09 -5.44
CA LEU A 61 -0.72 -1.89 -4.28
C LEU A 61 0.77 -1.66 -4.02
N VAL A 62 1.07 -1.03 -2.89
CA VAL A 62 2.43 -0.60 -2.55
C VAL A 62 3.07 -1.60 -1.62
N LYS A 63 4.30 -2.02 -1.94
CA LYS A 63 5.22 -2.63 -0.98
C LYS A 63 6.06 -1.52 -0.37
N TRP A 64 5.96 -1.36 0.95
CA TRP A 64 6.70 -0.34 1.70
C TRP A 64 8.09 -0.85 2.08
N LYS A 65 9.10 -0.01 1.95
CA LYS A 65 10.49 -0.39 2.19
C LYS A 65 10.74 -0.61 3.67
N GLY A 66 11.32 -1.76 4.02
CA GLY A 66 11.58 -2.13 5.42
C GLY A 66 10.36 -2.58 6.22
N TYR A 67 9.19 -2.65 5.58
CA TYR A 67 7.99 -3.26 6.15
C TYR A 67 7.77 -4.67 5.59
N ASP A 68 7.02 -5.49 6.33
CA ASP A 68 6.62 -6.81 5.87
C ASP A 68 5.47 -6.75 4.85
N GLU A 69 5.19 -7.87 4.18
CA GLU A 69 4.10 -7.95 3.20
C GLU A 69 2.71 -7.74 3.81
N GLY A 70 2.56 -7.92 5.13
CA GLY A 70 1.32 -7.65 5.85
C GLY A 70 1.00 -6.16 5.95
N SER A 71 2.01 -5.29 5.79
CA SER A 71 1.84 -3.84 5.70
C SER A 71 1.53 -3.34 4.29
N ASN A 72 1.53 -4.20 3.27
CA ASN A 72 1.19 -3.77 1.90
C ASN A 72 -0.21 -3.15 1.85
N SER A 73 -0.33 -1.97 1.26
CA SER A 73 -1.58 -1.21 1.22
C SER A 73 -1.92 -0.75 -0.20
N TRP A 74 -3.22 -0.56 -0.43
CA TRP A 74 -3.72 0.04 -1.68
C TRP A 74 -3.80 1.55 -1.50
N GLU A 75 -2.96 2.29 -2.22
CA GLU A 75 -2.92 3.74 -2.23
C GLU A 75 -3.55 4.32 -3.50
N PRO A 76 -4.30 5.43 -3.44
CA PRO A 76 -4.73 6.15 -4.63
C PRO A 76 -3.52 6.74 -5.36
N VAL A 77 -3.63 6.93 -6.68
CA VAL A 77 -2.56 7.53 -7.50
C VAL A 77 -2.05 8.87 -6.95
N ASP A 78 -2.93 9.66 -6.33
CA ASP A 78 -2.59 10.96 -5.74
C ASP A 78 -1.61 10.83 -4.56
N ASN A 79 -1.55 9.68 -3.87
CA ASN A 79 -0.66 9.44 -2.73
C ASN A 79 0.73 8.92 -3.14
N VAL A 80 0.90 8.46 -4.39
CA VAL A 80 2.15 7.84 -4.87
C VAL A 80 2.92 8.74 -5.83
N GLY A 81 2.60 10.04 -5.86
CA GLY A 81 3.23 11.00 -6.78
C GLY A 81 4.75 11.10 -6.64
N ASN A 82 5.29 10.83 -5.45
CA ASN A 82 6.73 10.86 -5.19
C ASN A 82 7.46 9.54 -5.55
N ALA A 83 6.73 8.50 -5.99
CA ALA A 83 7.25 7.17 -6.28
C ALA A 83 7.29 6.86 -7.79
N GLN A 84 7.61 7.87 -8.61
CA GLN A 84 7.55 7.77 -10.08
C GLN A 84 8.42 6.65 -10.64
N GLU A 85 9.63 6.45 -10.11
CA GLU A 85 10.54 5.38 -10.53
C GLU A 85 9.90 3.99 -10.34
N ALA A 86 9.30 3.72 -9.18
CA ALA A 86 8.65 2.45 -8.89
C ALA A 86 7.38 2.21 -9.75
N ILE A 87 6.69 3.28 -10.14
CA ILE A 87 5.54 3.21 -11.05
C ILE A 87 6.01 2.86 -12.47
N GLU A 88 7.07 3.50 -12.96
CA GLU A 88 7.63 3.25 -14.28
C GLU A 88 8.19 1.84 -14.40
N GLU A 89 8.94 1.37 -13.41
CA GLU A 89 9.44 0.00 -13.35
C GLU A 89 8.30 -1.01 -13.43
N PHE A 90 7.24 -0.82 -12.64
CA PHE A 90 6.07 -1.69 -12.65
C PHE A 90 5.37 -1.74 -14.01
N HIS A 91 5.15 -0.60 -14.67
CA HIS A 91 4.50 -0.59 -16.00
C HIS A 91 5.39 -1.10 -17.13
N MET A 92 6.72 -1.01 -16.96
CA MET A 92 7.66 -1.63 -17.89
C MET A 92 7.61 -3.16 -17.79
N GLU A 93 7.52 -3.70 -16.57
CA GLU A 93 7.40 -5.15 -16.33
C GLU A 93 5.99 -5.70 -16.63
N HIS A 94 4.96 -4.86 -16.45
CA HIS A 94 3.54 -5.20 -16.60
C HIS A 94 2.81 -4.24 -17.56
N PRO A 95 3.12 -4.27 -18.87
CA PRO A 95 2.54 -3.33 -19.84
C PRO A 95 1.02 -3.48 -20.02
N GLU A 96 0.42 -4.58 -19.58
CA GLU A 96 -1.03 -4.80 -19.54
C GLU A 96 -1.72 -4.22 -18.30
N ALA A 97 -0.96 -3.83 -17.27
CA ALA A 97 -1.50 -3.25 -16.05
C ALA A 97 -2.14 -1.90 -16.34
N VAL A 98 -3.12 -1.51 -15.52
CA VAL A 98 -3.78 -0.23 -15.70
C VAL A 98 -2.88 0.89 -15.18
N GLY A 99 -2.53 1.84 -16.04
CA GLY A 99 -1.68 3.00 -15.71
C GLY A 99 -2.44 4.32 -15.70
N ALA A 100 -1.75 5.38 -15.24
CA ALA A 100 -2.23 6.76 -15.25
C ALA A 100 -2.05 7.41 -16.62
#